data_AF-A0AAJ2F1W1-F1
#
_entry.id   AF-A0AAJ2F1W1-F1
#
_cell.length_a   1.000
_cell.length_b   1.000
_cell.length_c   1.000
_cell.angle_alpha   90.00
_cell.angle_beta   90.00
_cell.angle_gamma   90.00
#
_symmetry.space_group_name_H-M   'P 1'
#
loop_
_entity.id
_entity.type
_entity.pdbx_description
1 polymer ?
#
loop_
_entity_poly.entity_id
_entity_poly.type
_entity_poly.pdbx_seq_one_letter_code
_entity_poly.pdbx_strand_id
1 'polypeptide(L)'
;MNLELTGSETANQLIRQLVYLRGIARRIVSVRVESRHELQECNHLLERLGMGTPEGARAATIIANLGEVILQAETMEIEIGNYLFHLCAALDQKGCREQILEAINCGRPDRNSERVHMYGHKSLSLIVALNLENSATKDDSITTRPLKWCADMAVMRAMTTSPKLDRMLHEGANEFFGGVFGEYRERPLMERLAGRAV
;
A
#
# COMPACT_ATOMS: atom_id res chain seq x y z
N MET A 1 -12.86 -11.68 0.61
CA MET A 1 -13.52 -10.62 -0.17
C MET A 1 -13.09 -10.83 -1.61
N ASN A 2 -13.99 -11.25 -2.51
CA ASN A 2 -13.58 -11.58 -3.89
C ASN A 2 -13.78 -10.36 -4.78
N LEU A 3 -12.81 -9.45 -4.74
CA LEU A 3 -12.65 -8.44 -5.78
C LEU A 3 -11.95 -9.14 -6.95
N GLU A 4 -12.70 -9.40 -8.02
CA GLU A 4 -12.19 -10.06 -9.22
C GLU A 4 -12.62 -9.24 -10.44
N LEU A 5 -11.70 -9.13 -11.40
CA LEU A 5 -11.97 -8.55 -12.71
C LEU A 5 -12.28 -9.69 -13.68
N THR A 6 -13.50 -9.68 -14.19
CA THR A 6 -13.99 -10.61 -15.22
C THR A 6 -13.66 -10.13 -16.63
N GLY A 7 -13.29 -8.85 -16.80
CA GLY A 7 -13.07 -8.20 -18.09
C GLY A 7 -14.35 -7.65 -18.73
N SER A 8 -15.53 -8.04 -18.23
CA SER A 8 -16.84 -7.60 -18.73
C SER A 8 -17.33 -6.29 -18.09
N GLU A 9 -16.59 -5.74 -17.13
CA GLU A 9 -17.01 -4.57 -16.38
C GLU A 9 -17.13 -3.33 -17.27
N THR A 10 -18.17 -2.55 -17.02
CA THR A 10 -18.34 -1.20 -17.54
C THR A 10 -17.45 -0.20 -16.78
N ALA A 11 -17.20 0.97 -17.38
CA ALA A 11 -16.48 2.07 -16.74
C ALA A 11 -17.04 2.41 -15.35
N ASN A 12 -18.37 2.53 -15.23
CA ASN A 12 -19.03 2.85 -13.97
C ASN A 12 -18.84 1.76 -12.89
N GLN A 13 -18.80 0.49 -13.28
CA GLN A 13 -18.52 -0.60 -12.34
C GLN A 13 -17.08 -0.53 -11.83
N LEU A 14 -16.10 -0.29 -12.72
CA LEU A 14 -14.70 -0.11 -12.35
C LEU A 14 -14.49 1.10 -11.42
N ILE A 15 -15.17 2.22 -11.69
CA ILE A 15 -15.13 3.40 -10.84
C ILE A 15 -15.71 3.12 -9.44
N ARG A 16 -16.82 2.38 -9.35
CA ARG A 16 -17.39 1.95 -8.06
C ARG A 16 -16.42 1.05 -7.30
N GLN A 17 -15.75 0.13 -7.99
CA GLN A 17 -14.70 -0.69 -7.39
C GLN A 17 -13.54 0.16 -6.86
N LEU A 18 -13.12 1.21 -7.58
CA LEU A 18 -12.07 2.12 -7.13
C LEU A 18 -12.47 2.87 -5.84
N VAL A 19 -13.69 3.40 -5.80
CA VAL A 19 -14.23 4.08 -4.61
C VAL A 19 -14.31 3.12 -3.41
N TYR A 20 -14.77 1.90 -3.65
CA TYR A 20 -14.84 0.85 -2.63
C TYR A 20 -13.46 0.46 -2.11
N LEU A 21 -12.52 0.22 -3.03
CA LEU A 21 -11.13 -0.14 -2.72
C LEU A 21 -10.46 0.94 -1.87
N ARG A 22 -10.69 2.22 -2.19
CA ARG A 22 -10.21 3.36 -1.40
C ARG A 22 -10.74 3.31 0.04
N GLY A 23 -12.02 3.06 0.22
CA GLY A 23 -12.65 2.96 1.54
C GLY A 23 -12.04 1.83 2.38
N ILE A 24 -11.81 0.66 1.77
CA ILE A 24 -11.18 -0.48 2.44
C ILE A 24 -9.72 -0.19 2.75
N ALA A 25 -8.95 0.31 1.79
CA ALA A 25 -7.54 0.65 1.98
C ALA A 25 -7.36 1.59 3.19
N ARG A 26 -8.21 2.62 3.29
CA ARG A 26 -8.22 3.52 4.45
C ARG A 26 -8.44 2.76 5.75
N ARG A 27 -9.47 1.90 5.82
CA ARG A 27 -9.78 1.14 7.03
C ARG A 27 -8.64 0.21 7.43
N ILE A 28 -8.06 -0.52 6.48
CA ILE A 28 -6.97 -1.47 6.76
C ILE A 28 -5.72 -0.74 7.25
N VAL A 29 -5.33 0.35 6.58
CA VAL A 29 -4.19 1.16 7.00
C VAL A 29 -4.41 1.75 8.40
N SER A 30 -5.62 2.24 8.69
CA SER A 30 -5.98 2.72 10.04
C SER A 30 -5.85 1.62 11.09
N VAL A 31 -6.42 0.44 10.85
CA VAL A 31 -6.31 -0.72 11.77
C VAL A 31 -4.84 -1.06 12.03
N ARG A 32 -3.99 -1.11 10.99
CA ARG A 32 -2.55 -1.39 11.17
C ARG A 32 -1.87 -0.33 12.03
N VAL A 33 -2.14 0.95 11.79
CA VAL A 33 -1.53 2.06 12.54
C VAL A 33 -1.97 2.04 14.01
N GLU A 34 -3.26 1.86 14.27
CA GLU A 34 -3.84 1.77 15.61
C GLU A 34 -3.29 0.56 16.37
N SER A 35 -3.29 -0.63 15.75
CA SER A 35 -2.75 -1.84 16.38
C SER A 35 -1.25 -1.75 16.65
N ARG A 36 -0.47 -1.06 15.80
CA ARG A 36 0.96 -0.82 16.07
C ARG A 36 1.18 0.10 17.26
N HIS A 37 0.34 1.13 17.42
CA HIS A 37 0.39 2.01 18.58
C HIS A 37 0.06 1.23 19.87
N GLU A 38 -1.04 0.49 19.87
CA GLU A 38 -1.45 -0.33 21.03
C GLU A 38 -0.41 -1.41 21.37
N LEU A 39 0.22 -2.01 20.35
CA LEU A 39 1.30 -2.97 20.52
C LEU A 39 2.51 -2.34 21.25
N GLN A 40 2.89 -1.11 20.88
CA GLN A 40 3.98 -0.39 21.56
C GLN A 40 3.65 -0.12 23.03
N GLU A 41 2.42 0.33 23.31
CA GLU A 41 1.96 0.56 24.69
C GLU A 41 1.95 -0.74 25.52
N CYS A 42 1.46 -1.84 24.95
CA CYS A 42 1.45 -3.14 25.61
C CYS A 42 2.85 -3.69 25.86
N ASN A 43 3.79 -3.49 24.93
CA ASN A 43 5.19 -3.87 25.12
C ASN A 43 5.82 -3.11 26.29
N HIS A 44 5.61 -1.80 26.38
CA HIS A 44 6.09 -1.00 27.52
C HIS A 44 5.44 -1.44 28.85
N LEU A 45 4.16 -1.82 28.83
CA LEU A 45 3.50 -2.35 30.02
C LEU A 45 4.12 -3.68 30.44
N LEU A 46 4.40 -4.57 29.49
CA LEU A 46 5.01 -5.86 29.75
C LEU A 46 6.44 -5.74 30.29
N GLU A 47 7.25 -4.84 29.74
CA GLU A 47 8.60 -4.53 30.25
C GLU A 47 8.58 -4.04 31.70
N ARG A 48 7.57 -3.25 32.07
CA ARG A 48 7.43 -2.70 33.43
C ARG A 48 6.92 -3.72 34.45
N LEU A 49 5.98 -4.58 34.07
CA LEU A 49 5.31 -5.51 34.99
C LEU A 49 5.97 -6.89 35.05
N GLY A 50 6.68 -7.28 33.99
CA GLY A 50 7.26 -8.61 33.82
C GLY A 50 6.22 -9.72 33.61
N MET A 51 6.63 -10.79 32.93
CA MET A 51 5.77 -11.96 32.62
C MET A 51 5.24 -12.70 33.86
N GLY A 52 5.86 -12.51 35.03
CA GLY A 52 5.50 -13.21 36.26
C GLY A 52 4.23 -12.69 36.95
N THR A 53 3.64 -11.59 36.47
CA THR A 53 2.41 -11.02 37.03
C THR A 53 1.19 -11.41 36.17
N PRO A 54 -0.02 -11.54 36.77
CA PRO A 54 -1.26 -11.76 36.02
C PRO A 54 -1.49 -10.69 34.94
N GLU A 55 -1.15 -9.44 35.23
CA GLU A 55 -1.24 -8.30 34.32
C GLU A 55 -0.21 -8.40 33.18
N GLY A 56 1.02 -8.83 33.47
CA GLY A 56 2.03 -9.09 32.44
C GLY A 56 1.64 -10.25 31.51
N ALA A 57 1.09 -11.34 32.06
CA ALA A 57 0.59 -12.45 31.25
C ALA A 57 -0.59 -12.03 30.33
N ARG A 58 -1.45 -11.12 30.79
CA ARG A 58 -2.50 -10.51 29.95
C ARG A 58 -1.92 -9.63 28.85
N ALA A 59 -0.94 -8.78 29.17
CA ALA A 59 -0.26 -7.94 28.19
C ALA A 59 0.39 -8.79 27.09
N ALA A 60 1.04 -9.90 27.45
CA ALA A 60 1.63 -10.84 26.47
C ALA A 60 0.59 -11.47 25.53
N THR A 61 -0.59 -11.85 26.07
CA THR A 61 -1.69 -12.36 25.23
C THR A 61 -2.20 -11.29 24.25
N ILE A 62 -2.32 -10.04 24.71
CA ILE A 62 -2.76 -8.93 23.85
C ILE A 62 -1.72 -8.66 22.75
N ILE A 63 -0.42 -8.65 23.09
CA ILE A 63 0.68 -8.50 22.13
C ILE A 63 0.59 -9.56 21.03
N ALA A 64 0.36 -10.83 21.39
CA ALA A 64 0.23 -11.91 20.40
C ALA A 64 -0.96 -11.68 19.46
N ASN A 65 -2.13 -11.34 20.00
CA ASN A 65 -3.34 -11.06 19.21
C ASN A 65 -3.14 -9.85 18.28
N LEU A 66 -2.53 -8.76 18.78
CA LEU A 66 -2.23 -7.58 17.97
C LEU A 66 -1.23 -7.91 16.86
N GLY A 67 -0.25 -8.79 17.12
CA GLY A 67 0.66 -9.31 16.10
C GLY A 67 -0.07 -9.99 14.95
N GLU A 68 -1.06 -10.84 15.24
CA GLU A 68 -1.90 -11.47 14.21
C GLU A 68 -2.74 -10.46 13.42
N VAL A 69 -3.34 -9.48 14.11
CA VAL A 69 -4.13 -8.41 13.45
C VAL A 69 -3.26 -7.59 12.50
N ILE A 70 -2.06 -7.20 12.93
CA ILE A 70 -1.10 -6.45 12.10
C ILE A 70 -0.70 -7.29 10.88
N LEU A 71 -0.38 -8.57 11.07
CA LEU A 71 -0.01 -9.47 9.99
C LEU A 71 -1.13 -9.63 8.94
N GLN A 72 -2.38 -9.76 9.40
CA GLN A 72 -3.55 -9.82 8.53
C GLN A 72 -3.73 -8.50 7.76
N ALA A 73 -3.63 -7.36 8.44
CA ALA A 73 -3.72 -6.05 7.80
C ALA A 73 -2.64 -5.86 6.73
N GLU A 74 -1.38 -6.19 7.01
CA GLU A 74 -0.28 -6.12 6.04
C GLU A 74 -0.50 -7.05 4.83
N THR A 75 -1.10 -8.24 5.05
CA THR A 75 -1.50 -9.13 3.95
C THR A 75 -2.54 -8.45 3.06
N MET A 76 -3.56 -7.86 3.66
CA MET A 76 -4.62 -7.17 2.93
C MET A 76 -4.11 -5.93 2.18
N GLU A 77 -3.15 -5.19 2.73
CA GLU A 77 -2.52 -4.06 2.04
C GLU A 77 -1.87 -4.50 0.72
N ILE A 78 -1.17 -5.64 0.73
CA ILE A 78 -0.54 -6.22 -0.47
C ILE A 78 -1.60 -6.67 -1.46
N GLU A 79 -2.66 -7.34 -1.01
CA GLU A 79 -3.76 -7.79 -1.88
C GLU A 79 -4.49 -6.61 -2.55
N ILE A 80 -4.76 -5.55 -1.78
CA ILE A 80 -5.34 -4.31 -2.28
C ILE A 80 -4.43 -3.66 -3.32
N GLY A 81 -3.12 -3.59 -3.05
CA GLY A 81 -2.14 -3.05 -3.99
C GLY A 81 -2.08 -3.84 -5.30
N ASN A 82 -2.01 -5.17 -5.21
CA ASN A 82 -2.04 -6.05 -6.38
C ASN A 82 -3.31 -5.86 -7.20
N TYR A 83 -4.47 -5.82 -6.55
CA TYR A 83 -5.75 -5.56 -7.23
C TYR A 83 -5.79 -4.18 -7.88
N LEU A 84 -5.26 -3.16 -7.20
CA LEU A 84 -5.22 -1.79 -7.70
C LEU A 84 -4.46 -1.68 -9.03
N PHE A 85 -3.36 -2.41 -9.22
CA PHE A 85 -2.62 -2.41 -10.49
C PHE A 85 -3.50 -2.87 -11.65
N HIS A 86 -4.22 -3.99 -11.46
CA HIS A 86 -5.11 -4.53 -12.49
C HIS A 86 -6.33 -3.63 -12.73
N LEU A 87 -6.89 -3.08 -11.65
CA LEU A 87 -8.01 -2.13 -11.74
C LEU A 87 -7.61 -0.86 -12.50
N CYS A 88 -6.43 -0.30 -12.24
CA CYS A 88 -5.92 0.87 -12.96
C CYS A 88 -5.75 0.58 -14.45
N ALA A 89 -5.21 -0.58 -14.81
CA ALA A 89 -5.06 -0.97 -16.21
C ALA A 89 -6.41 -1.10 -16.93
N ALA A 90 -7.43 -1.64 -16.26
CA ALA A 90 -8.79 -1.72 -16.80
C ALA A 90 -9.46 -0.34 -16.91
N LEU A 91 -9.25 0.53 -15.91
CA LEU A 91 -9.73 1.92 -15.91
C LEU A 91 -9.11 2.73 -17.04
N ASP A 92 -7.82 2.56 -17.33
CA ASP A 92 -7.15 3.26 -18.42
C ASP A 92 -7.71 2.90 -19.81
N GLN A 93 -8.43 1.79 -19.93
CA GLN A 93 -9.07 1.37 -21.18
C GLN A 93 -10.52 1.86 -21.31
N LYS A 94 -11.24 2.00 -20.20
CA LYS A 94 -12.71 2.17 -20.20
C LYS A 94 -13.19 3.42 -19.45
N GLY A 95 -12.49 3.84 -18.41
CA GLY A 95 -12.85 4.99 -17.57
C GLY A 95 -12.37 6.31 -18.16
N CYS A 96 -13.09 7.40 -17.90
CA CYS A 96 -12.57 8.73 -18.20
C CYS A 96 -11.76 9.27 -17.01
N ARG A 97 -10.76 10.10 -17.33
CA ARG A 97 -9.84 10.68 -16.35
C ARG A 97 -10.58 11.47 -15.27
N GLU A 98 -11.60 12.24 -15.67
CA GLU A 98 -12.40 13.07 -14.77
C GLU A 98 -13.14 12.21 -13.73
N GLN A 99 -13.71 11.07 -14.14
CA GLN A 99 -14.32 10.11 -13.23
C GLN A 99 -13.30 9.50 -12.26
N ILE A 100 -12.09 9.21 -12.72
CA ILE A 100 -11.02 8.66 -11.86
C ILE A 100 -10.60 9.72 -10.82
N LEU A 101 -10.36 10.96 -11.24
CA LEU A 101 -10.00 12.07 -10.35
C LEU A 101 -11.08 12.33 -9.29
N GLU A 102 -12.36 12.20 -9.65
CA GLU A 102 -13.47 12.27 -8.70
C GLU A 102 -13.50 11.06 -7.77
N ALA A 103 -13.32 9.85 -8.30
CA ALA A 103 -13.31 8.61 -7.52
C ALA A 103 -12.21 8.60 -6.46
N ILE A 104 -11.05 9.21 -6.73
CA ILE A 104 -9.95 9.35 -5.76
C ILE A 104 -10.06 10.62 -4.91
N ASN A 105 -11.12 11.43 -5.07
CA ASN A 105 -11.35 12.67 -4.32
C ASN A 105 -10.20 13.68 -4.46
N CYS A 106 -9.72 13.86 -5.70
CA CYS A 106 -8.72 14.85 -6.05
C CYS A 106 -9.36 16.25 -6.15
N GLY A 107 -8.74 17.24 -5.50
CA GLY A 107 -9.18 18.63 -5.45
C GLY A 107 -8.91 19.37 -6.77
N ARG A 108 -9.74 20.38 -7.08
CA ARG A 108 -9.60 21.18 -8.32
C ARG A 108 -8.20 21.77 -8.55
N PRO A 109 -7.48 22.29 -7.53
CA PRO A 109 -6.14 22.83 -7.74
C PRO A 109 -5.16 21.78 -8.26
N ASP A 110 -5.20 20.57 -7.71
CA ASP A 110 -4.26 19.52 -8.06
C ASP A 110 -4.56 18.93 -9.44
N ARG A 111 -5.85 18.82 -9.81
CA ARG A 111 -6.30 18.35 -11.13
C ARG A 111 -5.69 19.13 -12.29
N ASN A 112 -5.45 20.42 -12.09
CA ASN A 112 -4.95 21.34 -13.11
C ASN A 112 -3.46 21.67 -12.93
N SER A 113 -2.76 20.95 -12.05
CA SER A 113 -1.33 21.15 -11.87
C SER A 113 -0.55 20.72 -13.11
N GLU A 114 0.57 21.40 -13.38
CA GLU A 114 1.45 21.08 -14.50
C GLU A 114 1.92 19.61 -14.48
N ARG A 115 2.20 19.09 -13.27
CA ARG A 115 2.58 17.68 -13.07
C ARG A 115 1.47 16.70 -13.49
N VAL A 116 0.20 17.03 -13.24
CA VAL A 116 -0.92 16.21 -13.73
C VAL A 116 -1.04 16.27 -15.24
N HIS A 117 -0.80 17.42 -15.85
CA HIS A 117 -0.80 17.53 -17.30
C HIS A 117 0.33 16.72 -17.96
N MET A 118 1.53 16.73 -17.36
CA MET A 118 2.70 16.02 -17.89
C MET A 118 2.72 14.51 -17.61
N TYR A 119 2.26 14.09 -16.43
CA TYR A 119 2.46 12.72 -15.94
C TYR A 119 1.16 11.99 -15.58
N GLY A 120 0.00 12.66 -15.64
CA GLY A 120 -1.29 12.14 -15.22
C GLY A 120 -2.06 11.36 -16.29
N HIS A 121 -1.37 10.78 -17.28
CA HIS A 121 -2.00 10.06 -18.39
C HIS A 121 -2.55 8.68 -18.00
N LYS A 122 -2.09 8.13 -16.87
CA LYS A 122 -2.47 6.79 -16.39
C LYS A 122 -3.06 6.88 -14.99
N SER A 123 -4.08 6.08 -14.73
CA SER A 123 -4.80 6.00 -13.44
C SER A 123 -3.83 5.73 -12.29
N LEU A 124 -2.91 4.79 -12.50
CA LEU A 124 -1.90 4.45 -11.51
C LEU A 124 -0.94 5.62 -11.23
N SER A 125 -0.57 6.39 -12.25
CA SER A 125 0.29 7.57 -12.08
C SER A 125 -0.43 8.68 -11.29
N LEU A 126 -1.73 8.88 -11.53
CA LEU A 126 -2.54 9.83 -10.74
C LEU A 126 -2.56 9.43 -9.24
N ILE A 127 -2.69 8.14 -8.95
CA ILE A 127 -2.83 7.63 -7.58
C ILE A 127 -1.48 7.52 -6.87
N VAL A 128 -0.50 6.87 -7.48
CA VAL A 128 0.76 6.46 -6.82
C VAL A 128 1.87 7.49 -7.02
N ALA A 129 2.08 7.97 -8.24
CA ALA A 129 3.20 8.86 -8.56
C ALA A 129 2.90 10.33 -8.20
N LEU A 130 1.70 10.80 -8.54
CA LEU A 130 1.25 12.16 -8.25
C LEU A 130 0.57 12.29 -6.88
N ASN A 131 0.29 11.16 -6.21
CA ASN A 131 -0.21 11.13 -4.84
C ASN A 131 -1.49 11.95 -4.61
N LEU A 132 -2.41 11.91 -5.59
CA LEU A 132 -3.58 12.80 -5.64
C LEU A 132 -4.78 12.32 -4.81
N GLU A 133 -4.69 11.12 -4.24
CA GLU A 133 -5.77 10.56 -3.42
C GLU A 133 -6.12 11.51 -2.26
N ASN A 134 -7.41 11.82 -2.11
CA ASN A 134 -7.96 12.69 -1.07
C ASN A 134 -7.30 14.09 -0.99
N SER A 135 -6.71 14.60 -2.08
CA SER A 135 -6.13 15.94 -2.06
C SER A 135 -7.18 17.04 -1.81
N ALA A 136 -8.46 16.76 -2.09
CA ALA A 136 -9.56 17.69 -1.84
C ALA A 136 -9.84 17.96 -0.35
N THR A 137 -9.54 17.02 0.55
CA THR A 137 -9.93 17.15 1.97
C THR A 137 -9.00 18.04 2.79
N LYS A 138 -7.84 18.47 2.26
CA LYS A 138 -6.80 19.24 2.98
C LYS A 138 -6.51 18.69 4.38
N ASP A 139 -6.71 17.39 4.55
CA ASP A 139 -6.54 16.73 5.84
C ASP A 139 -5.06 16.36 5.94
N ASP A 140 -4.28 17.32 6.42
CA ASP A 140 -2.84 17.16 6.68
C ASP A 140 -2.57 16.07 7.73
N SER A 141 -3.60 15.62 8.45
CA SER A 141 -3.50 14.49 9.39
C SER A 141 -3.41 13.13 8.69
N ILE A 142 -3.83 13.01 7.42
CA ILE A 142 -3.68 11.79 6.63
C ILE A 142 -2.28 11.78 6.01
N THR A 143 -1.28 11.49 6.84
CA THR A 143 0.14 11.40 6.44
C THR A 143 0.37 10.32 5.37
N THR A 144 -0.46 9.27 5.36
CA THR A 144 -0.35 8.15 4.43
C THR A 144 -1.56 8.11 3.51
N ARG A 145 -1.35 8.21 2.19
CA ARG A 145 -2.41 7.98 1.19
C ARG A 145 -2.65 6.47 1.05
N PRO A 146 -3.82 5.92 1.47
CA PRO A 146 -3.98 4.48 1.63
C PRO A 146 -3.79 3.66 0.36
N LEU A 147 -4.32 4.11 -0.79
CA LEU A 147 -4.16 3.38 -2.05
C LEU A 147 -2.71 3.38 -2.52
N LYS A 148 -2.03 4.53 -2.39
CA LYS A 148 -0.60 4.62 -2.68
C LYS A 148 0.20 3.66 -1.78
N TRP A 149 -0.06 3.67 -0.47
CA TRP A 149 0.61 2.79 0.48
C TRP A 149 0.44 1.32 0.11
N CYS A 150 -0.78 0.89 -0.17
CA CYS A 150 -1.06 -0.49 -0.58
C CYS A 150 -0.30 -0.86 -1.87
N ALA A 151 -0.27 0.04 -2.86
CA ALA A 151 0.52 -0.16 -4.08
C ALA A 151 2.01 -0.31 -3.77
N ASP A 152 2.57 0.58 -2.95
CA ASP A 152 3.99 0.54 -2.55
C ASP A 152 4.32 -0.78 -1.83
N MET A 153 3.46 -1.24 -0.90
CA MET A 153 3.64 -2.52 -0.20
C MET A 153 3.62 -3.70 -1.17
N ALA A 154 2.71 -3.69 -2.15
CA ALA A 154 2.65 -4.72 -3.18
C ALA A 154 3.91 -4.75 -4.05
N VAL A 155 4.45 -3.59 -4.44
CA VAL A 155 5.74 -3.51 -5.18
C VAL A 155 6.87 -4.05 -4.31
N MET A 156 7.00 -3.60 -3.06
CA MET A 156 8.07 -4.07 -2.18
C MET A 156 8.01 -5.57 -1.93
N ARG A 157 6.80 -6.13 -1.78
CA ARG A 157 6.60 -7.57 -1.70
C ARG A 157 7.06 -8.26 -2.99
N ALA A 158 6.66 -7.76 -4.15
CA ALA A 158 7.03 -8.32 -5.44
C ALA A 158 8.54 -8.26 -5.69
N MET A 159 9.22 -7.18 -5.28
CA MET A 159 10.69 -7.08 -5.33
C MET A 159 11.36 -8.15 -4.47
N THR A 160 10.82 -8.41 -3.28
CA THR A 160 11.42 -9.39 -2.37
C THR A 160 11.22 -10.83 -2.88
N THR A 161 10.09 -11.11 -3.51
CA THR A 161 9.75 -12.47 -3.96
C THR A 161 10.18 -12.79 -5.38
N SER A 162 10.25 -11.80 -6.29
CA SER A 162 10.63 -11.97 -7.70
C SER A 162 12.06 -11.50 -7.97
N PRO A 163 13.01 -12.40 -8.27
CA PRO A 163 14.40 -12.03 -8.50
C PRO A 163 14.56 -11.26 -9.82
N LYS A 164 13.71 -11.57 -10.80
CA LYS A 164 13.66 -10.85 -12.08
C LYS A 164 13.28 -9.38 -11.86
N LEU A 165 12.26 -9.11 -11.04
CA LEU A 165 11.83 -7.74 -10.78
C LEU A 165 12.86 -6.97 -9.96
N ASP A 166 13.43 -7.60 -8.93
CA ASP A 166 14.49 -7.03 -8.10
C ASP A 166 15.71 -6.63 -8.95
N ARG A 167 16.16 -7.54 -9.83
CA ARG A 167 17.26 -7.29 -10.76
C ARG A 167 16.94 -6.18 -11.76
N MET A 168 15.76 -6.20 -12.38
CA MET A 168 15.36 -5.16 -13.34
C MET A 168 15.35 -3.77 -12.70
N LEU A 169 14.87 -3.66 -11.46
CA LEU A 169 14.87 -2.40 -10.71
C LEU A 169 16.28 -1.95 -10.34
N HIS A 170 17.15 -2.88 -9.91
CA HIS A 170 18.55 -2.57 -9.64
C HIS A 170 19.25 -2.05 -10.89
N GLU A 171 19.15 -2.77 -12.01
CA GLU A 171 19.78 -2.38 -13.28
C GLU A 171 19.26 -1.03 -13.76
N GLY A 172 17.94 -0.80 -13.73
CA GLY A 172 17.35 0.48 -14.12
C GLY A 172 17.73 1.64 -13.18
N ALA A 173 17.79 1.41 -11.87
CA ALA A 173 18.28 2.41 -10.92
C ALA A 173 19.76 2.72 -11.16
N ASN A 174 20.56 1.70 -11.42
CA ASN A 174 21.99 1.86 -11.67
C ASN A 174 22.25 2.64 -12.97
N GLU A 175 21.45 2.43 -14.02
CA GLU A 175 21.49 3.23 -15.24
C GLU A 175 21.15 4.70 -14.96
N PHE A 176 20.06 4.97 -14.23
CA PHE A 176 19.61 6.32 -13.93
C PHE A 176 20.59 7.10 -13.03
N PHE A 177 21.16 6.44 -12.02
CA PHE A 177 22.06 7.04 -11.05
C PHE A 177 23.54 6.89 -11.44
N GLY A 178 23.85 6.49 -12.67
CA GLY A 178 25.22 6.48 -13.19
C GLY A 178 26.16 5.46 -12.52
N GLY A 179 25.65 4.28 -12.15
CA GLY A 179 26.46 3.19 -11.63
C GLY A 179 26.66 3.17 -10.11
N VAL A 180 26.03 4.08 -9.36
CA VAL A 180 26.23 4.27 -7.90
C VAL A 180 25.94 3.01 -7.08
N PHE A 181 25.06 2.13 -7.55
CA PHE A 181 24.63 0.93 -6.80
C PHE A 181 25.48 -0.31 -7.12
N GLY A 182 26.42 -0.21 -8.08
CA GLY A 182 27.34 -1.30 -8.42
C GLY A 182 26.66 -2.53 -9.05
N GLU A 183 27.34 -3.67 -9.03
CA GLU A 183 26.82 -4.93 -9.57
C GLU A 183 25.64 -5.46 -8.74
N TYR A 184 24.62 -5.97 -9.43
CA TYR A 184 23.50 -6.62 -8.77
C TYR A 184 23.96 -7.86 -7.98
N ARG A 185 23.54 -7.95 -6.72
CA ARG A 185 23.72 -9.13 -5.88
C ARG A 185 22.36 -9.71 -5.55
N GLU A 186 22.12 -10.94 -5.97
CA GLU A 186 20.86 -11.62 -5.67
C GLU A 186 20.73 -11.85 -4.16
N ARG A 187 19.55 -11.56 -3.62
CA ARG A 187 19.26 -11.77 -2.20
C ARG A 187 19.29 -13.27 -1.86
N PRO A 188 19.93 -13.68 -0.76
CA PRO A 188 19.89 -15.06 -0.27
C PRO A 188 18.45 -15.58 -0.16
N LEU A 189 18.26 -16.86 -0.44
CA LEU A 189 16.94 -17.51 -0.41
C LEU A 189 16.25 -17.33 0.96
N MET A 190 17.01 -17.33 2.06
CA MET A 190 16.50 -17.07 3.39
C MET A 190 15.95 -15.64 3.55
N GLU A 191 16.57 -14.61 2.97
CA GLU A 191 16.02 -13.24 3.02
C GLU A 191 14.75 -13.09 2.18
N ARG A 192 14.65 -13.89 1.10
CA ARG A 192 13.48 -13.91 0.20
C ARG A 192 12.30 -14.63 0.83
N LEU A 193 12.56 -15.68 1.59
CA LEU A 193 11.56 -16.42 2.38
C LEU A 193 11.21 -15.70 3.70
N ALA A 194 12.21 -15.14 4.39
CA ALA A 194 12.07 -14.39 5.65
C ALA A 194 11.50 -12.99 5.49
N GLY A 195 11.03 -12.63 4.29
CA GLY A 195 9.99 -11.60 4.15
C GLY A 195 8.76 -11.84 5.02
N ARG A 196 8.68 -12.98 5.74
CA ARG A 196 8.03 -13.20 7.05
C ARG A 196 8.80 -14.28 7.86
N ALA A 197 9.54 -13.89 8.90
CA ALA A 197 9.97 -14.66 10.09
C ALA A 197 11.18 -13.91 10.67
N VAL A 198 11.10 -13.16 11.76
CA VAL A 198 10.71 -13.52 13.14
C VAL A 198 9.94 -12.38 13.77
#